data_AF-D5UQ36-F1
#
_entry.id   AF-D5UQ36-F1
#
_cell.length_a   1.000
_cell.length_b   1.000
_cell.length_c   1.000
_cell.angle_alpha   90.00
_cell.angle_beta   90.00
_cell.angle_gamma   90.00
#
_symmetry.space_group_name_H-M   'P 1'
#
loop_
_entity.id
_entity.type
_entity.pdbx_description
1 polymer ?
#
loop_
_entity_poly.entity_id
_entity_poly.type
_entity_poly.pdbx_seq_one_letter_code
_entity_poly.pdbx_strand_id
1 'polypeptide(L)'
;MHYPPGLAPARPSITRHRLWGLDLAIVITSVVGQILFWAALLTTIGRSDELPMGTILCAAAGIGLGAIAIGAWLVRSMLLLTNHTVSVWYVIAPITGIVGTAVGLAAAMAVMPPQ
;
A
#
# COMPACT_ATOMS: atom_id res chain seq x y z
N MET A 1 28.70 42.14 -8.89
CA MET A 1 28.61 40.66 -8.88
C MET A 1 27.93 40.23 -10.17
N HIS A 2 28.71 39.71 -11.12
CA HIS A 2 28.21 39.20 -12.40
C HIS A 2 27.74 37.75 -12.21
N TYR A 3 26.49 37.46 -12.57
CA TYR A 3 26.02 36.09 -12.72
C TYR A 3 26.43 35.56 -14.10
N PRO A 4 27.06 34.37 -14.21
CA PRO A 4 27.34 33.77 -15.51
C PRO A 4 26.03 33.35 -16.20
N PRO A 5 25.85 33.62 -17.50
CA PRO A 5 24.70 33.16 -18.26
C PRO A 5 24.93 31.69 -18.62
N GLY A 6 24.17 30.77 -18.05
CA GLY A 6 24.32 29.37 -18.46
C GLY A 6 23.65 28.29 -17.62
N LEU A 7 23.13 28.60 -16.43
CA LEU A 7 22.34 27.63 -15.67
C LEU A 7 20.87 27.98 -15.80
N ALA A 8 20.27 27.56 -16.92
CA ALA A 8 18.83 27.39 -16.94
C ALA A 8 18.46 26.52 -15.74
N PRO A 9 17.51 26.93 -14.87
CA PRO A 9 17.04 26.05 -13.81
C PRO A 9 16.61 24.76 -14.47
N ALA A 10 17.19 23.64 -14.04
CA ALA A 10 16.81 22.32 -14.53
C ALA A 10 15.29 22.25 -14.41
N ARG A 11 14.60 22.31 -15.55
CA ARG A 11 13.15 22.11 -15.58
C ARG A 11 12.93 20.80 -14.82
N PRO A 12 11.96 20.71 -13.89
CA PRO A 12 11.58 19.43 -13.35
C PRO A 12 11.07 18.61 -14.53
N SER A 13 11.96 17.81 -15.12
CA SER A 13 11.60 16.84 -16.13
C SER A 13 10.81 15.82 -15.34
N ILE A 14 9.50 15.95 -15.42
CA ILE A 14 8.62 14.93 -14.89
C ILE A 14 8.96 13.70 -15.73
N THR A 15 9.79 12.81 -15.18
CA THR A 15 10.21 11.55 -15.78
C THR A 15 9.01 10.62 -15.80
N ARG A 16 8.02 10.94 -16.66
CA ARG A 16 6.61 10.57 -16.50
C ARG A 16 6.26 9.16 -16.97
N HIS A 17 7.23 8.38 -17.48
CA HIS A 17 6.89 7.18 -18.26
C HIS A 17 7.42 5.84 -17.77
N ARG A 18 8.40 5.78 -16.86
CA ARG A 18 9.01 4.49 -16.46
C ARG A 18 8.62 3.97 -15.08
N LEU A 19 7.88 4.77 -14.32
CA LEU A 19 7.70 4.55 -12.88
C LEU A 19 6.28 4.12 -12.48
N TRP A 20 5.31 4.18 -13.40
CA TRP A 20 3.92 3.77 -13.15
C TRP A 20 3.79 2.28 -12.79
N GLY A 21 4.60 1.40 -13.37
CA GLY A 21 4.47 -0.05 -13.14
C GLY A 21 4.79 -0.46 -11.71
N LEU A 22 5.83 0.13 -11.11
CA LEU A 22 6.23 -0.17 -9.73
C LEU A 22 5.25 0.45 -8.73
N ASP A 23 4.86 1.71 -8.95
CA ASP A 23 3.91 2.40 -8.10
C ASP A 23 2.53 1.69 -8.13
N LEU A 24 2.09 1.21 -9.31
CA LEU A 24 0.90 0.39 -9.48
C LEU A 24 1.03 -0.97 -8.80
N ALA A 25 2.18 -1.64 -8.92
CA ALA A 25 2.41 -2.93 -8.27
C ALA A 25 2.31 -2.82 -6.75
N ILE A 26 2.87 -1.77 -6.14
CA ILE A 26 2.75 -1.50 -4.70
C ILE A 26 1.28 -1.40 -4.28
N VAL A 27 0.48 -0.64 -5.05
CA VAL A 27 -0.95 -0.47 -4.77
C VAL A 27 -1.70 -1.80 -4.90
N ILE A 28 -1.47 -2.55 -5.98
CA ILE A 28 -2.11 -3.85 -6.19
C ILE A 28 -1.74 -4.82 -5.06
N THR A 29 -0.45 -4.94 -4.73
CA THR A 29 0.02 -5.82 -3.66
C THR A 29 -0.58 -5.44 -2.31
N SER A 30 -0.72 -4.13 -2.02
CA SER A 30 -1.40 -3.66 -0.81
C SER A 30 -2.88 -4.04 -0.80
N VAL A 31 -3.61 -3.81 -1.89
CA VAL A 31 -5.05 -4.14 -2.00
C VAL A 31 -5.27 -5.64 -1.86
N VAL A 32 -4.50 -6.46 -2.59
CA VAL A 32 -4.60 -7.92 -2.52
C VAL A 32 -4.26 -8.42 -1.11
N GLY A 33 -3.20 -7.90 -0.50
CA GLY A 33 -2.82 -8.25 0.87
C GLY A 33 -3.93 -7.96 1.88
N GLN A 34 -4.60 -6.82 1.74
CA GLN A 34 -5.74 -6.45 2.59
C GLN A 34 -6.96 -7.34 2.35
N ILE A 35 -7.28 -7.67 1.11
CA ILE A 35 -8.38 -8.60 0.80
C ILE A 35 -8.11 -9.96 1.45
N LEU A 36 -6.91 -10.51 1.31
CA LEU A 36 -6.55 -11.81 1.89
C LEU A 36 -6.64 -11.78 3.42
N PHE A 37 -6.11 -10.74 4.05
CA PHE A 37 -6.19 -10.58 5.50
C PHE A 37 -7.63 -10.46 6.01
N TRP A 38 -8.42 -9.57 5.42
CA TRP A 38 -9.80 -9.34 5.87
C TRP A 38 -10.73 -10.48 5.51
N ALA A 39 -10.62 -11.09 4.33
CA ALA A 39 -11.40 -12.26 3.98
C ALA A 39 -11.13 -13.40 4.95
N ALA A 40 -9.85 -13.64 5.28
CA ALA A 40 -9.49 -14.62 6.30
C ALA A 40 -10.15 -14.28 7.64
N LEU A 41 -9.99 -13.05 8.12
CA LEU A 41 -10.56 -12.62 9.40
C LEU A 41 -12.09 -12.76 9.44
N LEU A 42 -12.79 -12.30 8.39
CA LEU A 42 -14.25 -12.39 8.28
C LEU A 42 -14.75 -13.84 8.35
N THR A 43 -14.02 -14.81 7.77
CA THR A 43 -14.41 -16.23 7.84
C THR A 43 -14.26 -16.84 9.24
N THR A 44 -13.52 -16.18 10.13
CA THR A 44 -13.25 -16.64 11.50
C THR A 44 -14.13 -15.99 12.55
N ILE A 45 -14.82 -14.89 12.23
CA ILE A 45 -15.76 -14.23 13.14
C ILE A 45 -16.89 -15.23 13.46
N GLY A 46 -16.99 -15.59 14.75
CA GLY A 46 -18.00 -16.55 15.25
C GLY A 46 -17.61 -18.03 15.16
N ARG A 47 -16.39 -18.36 14.70
CA ARG A 47 -15.84 -19.74 14.71
C ARG A 47 -14.62 -19.81 15.61
N SER A 48 -14.85 -19.95 16.92
CA SER A 48 -13.81 -19.99 17.95
C SER A 48 -13.13 -21.35 18.12
N ASP A 49 -13.73 -22.44 17.64
CA ASP A 49 -13.29 -23.78 18.04
C ASP A 49 -12.21 -24.38 17.12
N GLU A 50 -12.17 -24.02 15.83
CA GLU A 50 -11.10 -24.47 14.92
C GLU A 50 -10.85 -23.43 13.82
N LEU A 51 -9.67 -22.80 13.84
CA LEU A 51 -9.17 -21.96 12.76
C LEU A 51 -8.55 -22.87 11.68
N PRO A 52 -9.14 -23.00 10.49
CA PRO A 52 -8.56 -23.85 9.46
C PRO A 52 -7.18 -23.32 9.08
N MET A 53 -6.21 -24.22 8.92
CA MET A 53 -4.84 -23.88 8.52
C MET A 53 -4.81 -23.00 7.26
N GLY A 54 -5.74 -23.24 6.31
CA GLY A 54 -5.88 -22.41 5.11
C GLY A 54 -6.21 -20.93 5.41
N THR A 55 -7.01 -20.66 6.43
CA THR A 55 -7.35 -19.29 6.86
C THR A 55 -6.16 -18.59 7.51
N ILE A 56 -5.40 -19.31 8.33
CA ILE A 56 -4.16 -18.81 8.94
C ILE A 56 -3.13 -18.47 7.86
N LEU A 57 -2.93 -19.36 6.89
CA LEU A 57 -2.03 -19.13 5.76
C LEU A 57 -2.46 -17.94 4.90
N CYS A 58 -3.77 -17.77 4.68
CA CYS A 58 -4.32 -16.64 3.93
C CYS A 58 -4.09 -15.31 4.66
N ALA A 59 -4.34 -15.26 5.97
CA ALA A 59 -4.05 -14.09 6.79
C ALA A 59 -2.55 -13.76 6.82
N ALA A 60 -1.70 -14.78 6.98
CA ALA A 60 -0.25 -14.62 6.97
C ALA A 60 0.28 -14.13 5.61
N ALA A 61 -0.26 -14.65 4.50
CA ALA A 61 0.06 -14.17 3.16
C ALA A 61 -0.38 -12.70 2.98
N GLY A 62 -1.56 -12.33 3.48
CA GLY A 62 -2.04 -10.95 3.48
C GLY A 62 -1.10 -9.99 4.21
N ILE A 63 -0.65 -10.36 5.41
CA ILE A 63 0.31 -9.60 6.21
C ILE A 63 1.66 -9.50 5.49
N GLY A 64 2.17 -10.61 4.94
CA GLY A 64 3.42 -10.66 4.21
C GLY A 64 3.42 -9.74 2.98
N LEU A 65 2.35 -9.74 2.20
CA LEU A 65 2.17 -8.83 1.06
C LEU A 65 2.09 -7.37 1.52
N GLY A 66 1.40 -7.09 2.62
CA GLY A 66 1.37 -5.76 3.22
C GLY A 66 2.75 -5.25 3.63
N ALA A 67 3.55 -6.09 4.31
CA ALA A 67 4.91 -5.75 4.71
C ALA A 67 5.84 -5.48 3.50
N ILE A 68 5.74 -6.32 2.46
CA ILE A 68 6.49 -6.12 1.20
C ILE A 68 6.09 -4.80 0.54
N ALA A 69 4.78 -4.49 0.47
CA ALA A 69 4.29 -3.26 -0.12
C ALA A 69 4.78 -2.02 0.63
N ILE A 70 4.80 -2.05 1.98
CA ILE A 70 5.34 -0.97 2.81
C ILE A 70 6.84 -0.80 2.57
N GLY A 71 7.61 -1.90 2.56
CA GLY A 71 9.05 -1.86 2.29
C GLY A 71 9.37 -1.25 0.91
N ALA A 72 8.66 -1.70 -0.12
CA ALA A 72 8.79 -1.17 -1.48
C ALA A 72 8.42 0.33 -1.55
N TRP A 73 7.35 0.74 -0.86
CA TRP A 73 6.94 2.15 -0.76
C TRP A 73 7.98 3.03 -0.04
N LEU A 74 8.58 2.54 1.04
CA LEU A 74 9.64 3.27 1.76
C LEU A 74 10.88 3.47 0.90
N VAL A 75 11.37 2.41 0.25
CA VAL A 75 12.51 2.48 -0.67
C VAL A 75 12.21 3.46 -1.81
N ARG A 76 11.00 3.39 -2.36
CA ARG A 76 10.55 4.29 -3.41
C ARG A 76 10.51 5.75 -2.96
N SER A 77 10.02 6.00 -1.74
CA SER A 77 9.96 7.32 -1.14
C SER A 77 11.35 7.92 -0.94
N MET A 78 12.31 7.11 -0.47
CA MET A 78 13.70 7.52 -0.33
C MET A 78 14.33 7.86 -1.68
N LEU A 79 14.10 7.05 -2.72
CA LEU A 79 14.60 7.35 -4.07
C LEU A 79 14.01 8.64 -4.64
N LEU A 80 12.73 8.90 -4.41
CA LEU A 80 12.08 10.13 -4.87
C LEU A 80 12.65 11.36 -4.14
N LEU A 81 12.86 11.25 -2.83
CA LEU A 81 13.45 12.30 -1.99
C LEU A 81 14.89 12.61 -2.43
N THR A 82 15.74 11.60 -2.61
CA THR A 82 17.14 11.75 -3.06
C THR A 82 17.22 12.40 -4.43
N ASN A 83 16.29 12.09 -5.33
CA ASN A 83 16.25 12.69 -6.67
C ASN A 83 15.57 14.07 -6.71
N HIS A 84 15.13 14.61 -5.56
CA HIS A 84 14.35 15.86 -5.48
C HIS A 84 13.11 15.85 -6.40
N THR A 85 12.49 14.67 -6.54
CA THR A 85 11.31 14.47 -7.40
C THR A 85 10.09 14.18 -6.54
N VAL A 86 8.95 14.77 -6.91
CA VAL A 86 7.67 14.54 -6.23
C VAL A 86 6.83 13.57 -7.07
N SER A 87 6.31 12.51 -6.44
CA SER A 87 5.36 11.59 -7.06
C SER A 87 4.06 11.56 -6.28
N VAL A 88 2.93 11.68 -6.97
CA VAL A 88 1.60 11.55 -6.36
C VAL A 88 1.40 10.19 -5.68
N TRP A 89 2.10 9.17 -6.15
CA TRP A 89 2.07 7.81 -5.62
C TRP A 89 2.63 7.69 -4.20
N TYR A 90 3.42 8.68 -3.76
CA TYR A 90 3.85 8.80 -2.37
C TYR A 90 2.66 8.87 -1.40
N VAL A 91 1.60 9.57 -1.80
CA VAL A 91 0.41 9.81 -0.97
C VAL A 91 -0.67 8.75 -1.21
N ILE A 92 -0.82 8.27 -2.45
CA ILE A 92 -1.89 7.32 -2.80
C ILE A 92 -1.71 5.95 -2.14
N ALA A 93 -0.49 5.40 -2.14
CA ALA A 93 -0.24 4.06 -1.61
C ALA A 93 -0.62 3.90 -0.11
N PRO A 94 -0.22 4.78 0.82
CA PRO A 94 -0.65 4.67 2.21
C PRO A 94 -2.15 4.91 2.39
N ILE A 95 -2.76 5.80 1.58
CA ILE A 95 -4.21 6.03 1.61
C ILE A 95 -4.97 4.77 1.22
N THR A 96 -4.53 4.04 0.19
CA THR A 96 -5.17 2.76 -0.18
C THR A 96 -5.08 1.72 0.94
N GLY A 97 -3.97 1.73 1.71
CA GLY A 97 -3.82 1.00 2.96
C GLY A 97 -4.92 1.31 3.96
N ILE A 98 -5.03 2.59 4.34
CA ILE A 98 -5.99 3.08 5.34
C ILE A 98 -7.44 2.80 4.92
N VAL A 99 -7.80 3.10 3.67
CA VAL A 99 -9.16 2.89 3.14
C VAL A 99 -9.52 1.40 3.17
N GLY A 100 -8.62 0.53 2.72
CA GLY A 100 -8.88 -0.92 2.79
C GLY A 100 -9.08 -1.42 4.22
N THR A 101 -8.37 -0.85 5.19
CA THR A 101 -8.48 -1.25 6.60
C THR A 101 -9.80 -0.77 7.18
N ALA A 102 -10.22 0.46 6.85
CA ALA A 102 -11.51 0.99 7.25
C ALA A 102 -12.68 0.18 6.65
N VAL A 103 -12.59 -0.18 5.37
CA VAL A 103 -13.62 -1.00 4.69
C VAL A 103 -13.68 -2.40 5.30
N GLY A 104 -12.54 -3.05 5.52
CA GLY A 104 -12.49 -4.37 6.13
C GLY A 104 -13.04 -4.37 7.56
N LEU A 105 -12.73 -3.34 8.36
CA LEU A 105 -13.27 -3.17 9.70
C LEU A 105 -14.79 -2.95 9.68
N ALA A 106 -15.28 -2.09 8.78
CA ALA A 106 -16.72 -1.86 8.63
C ALA A 106 -17.45 -3.16 8.23
N ALA A 107 -16.86 -3.95 7.33
CA ALA A 107 -17.40 -5.25 6.96
C ALA A 107 -17.41 -6.23 8.15
N ALA A 108 -16.35 -6.24 8.97
CA ALA A 108 -16.30 -7.07 10.17
C ALA A 108 -17.39 -6.68 11.17
N MET A 109 -17.58 -5.38 11.40
CA MET A 109 -18.65 -4.87 12.26
C MET A 109 -20.05 -5.22 11.76
N ALA A 110 -20.28 -5.23 10.44
CA ALA A 110 -21.56 -5.59 9.86
C ALA A 110 -21.91 -7.09 10.02
N VAL A 111 -20.91 -7.96 10.20
CA VAL A 111 -21.10 -9.42 10.32
C VAL A 111 -21.14 -9.87 11.79
N MET A 112 -20.71 -9.02 12.73
CA MET A 112 -20.81 -9.34 14.16
C MET A 112 -22.27 -9.34 14.62
N PRO A 113 -22.70 -10.34 15.43
CA PRO A 113 -24.05 -10.35 15.98
C PRO A 113 -24.26 -9.13 16.90
N PRO A 114 -25.46 -8.52 16.90
CA PRO A 114 -25.79 -7.46 17.84
C PRO A 114 -25.65 -7.99 19.27
N GLN A 115 -24.95 -7.24 20.11
CA GLN A 115 -24.74 -7.57 21.53
C GLN A 115 -25.97 -7.24 22.36
#